data_AF-A0A9Q0FQ33-F1
#
_entry.id   AF-A0A9Q0FQ33-F1
#
_cell.length_a   1.000
_cell.length_b   1.000
_cell.length_c   1.000
_cell.angle_alpha   90.00
_cell.angle_beta   90.00
_cell.angle_gamma   90.00
#
_symmetry.space_group_name_H-M   'P 1'
#
loop_
_entity.id
_entity.type
_entity.pdbx_description
1 polymer ?
#
loop_
_entity_poly.entity_id
_entity_poly.type
_entity_poly.pdbx_seq_one_letter_code
_entity_poly.pdbx_strand_id
1 'polypeptide(L)'
;MDFSNALFPVWIKLKHVPMELLTKEGLSYLSSVIGKPLHADQDCSKIFKSDCAIVCVNVDFSKPLLYKLKPDINGEAVVIDIIFSWKPSHCEFCKCWDHHELTCPVKRSTKV
;
A
#
# COMPACT_ATOMS: atom_id res chain seq x y z
N MET A 1 17.02 -3.21 8.51
CA MET A 1 16.00 -2.37 7.85
C MET A 1 16.15 -0.98 8.43
N ASP A 2 16.23 0.03 7.59
CA ASP A 2 16.36 1.41 8.02
C ASP A 2 14.97 1.98 8.32
N PHE A 3 14.62 2.08 9.60
CA PHE A 3 13.34 2.62 10.06
C PHE A 3 13.32 4.14 10.14
N SER A 4 14.39 4.83 9.72
CA SER A 4 14.39 6.28 9.56
C SER A 4 13.68 6.71 8.27
N ASN A 5 13.52 5.79 7.30
CA ASN A 5 12.81 6.06 6.06
C ASN A 5 11.33 5.65 6.17
N ALA A 6 10.44 6.42 5.55
CA ALA A 6 9.00 6.18 5.53
C ALA A 6 8.53 5.25 4.40
N LEU A 7 9.46 4.63 3.66
CA LEU A 7 9.19 3.73 2.55
C LEU A 7 9.08 2.28 3.01
N PHE A 8 7.89 1.70 2.89
CA PHE A 8 7.63 0.31 3.30
C PHE A 8 6.97 -0.51 2.18
N PRO A 9 7.42 -1.77 1.96
CA PRO A 9 6.73 -2.68 1.06
C PRO A 9 5.44 -3.18 1.71
N VAL A 10 4.30 -2.86 1.10
CA VAL A 10 2.97 -3.23 1.61
C VAL A 10 2.16 -3.90 0.53
N TRP A 11 1.54 -5.03 0.90
CA TRP A 11 0.52 -5.65 0.08
C TRP A 11 -0.76 -4.84 0.17
N ILE A 12 -1.22 -4.33 -0.96
CA ILE A 12 -2.51 -3.68 -1.11
C ILE A 12 -3.46 -4.59 -1.88
N LYS A 13 -4.74 -4.55 -1.53
CA LYS A 13 -5.82 -5.16 -2.29
C LYS A 13 -6.59 -4.05 -3.00
N LEU A 14 -6.59 -4.11 -4.33
CA LEU A 14 -7.42 -3.30 -5.20
C LEU A 14 -8.75 -4.03 -5.40
N LYS A 15 -9.89 -3.35 -5.20
CA LYS A 15 -11.23 -3.91 -5.44
C LYS A 15 -11.98 -3.09 -6.49
N HIS A 16 -12.90 -3.76 -7.18
CA HIS A 16 -13.66 -3.23 -8.32
C HIS A 16 -12.74 -2.85 -9.49
N VAL A 17 -11.68 -3.63 -9.70
CA VAL A 17 -10.74 -3.44 -10.81
C VAL A 17 -11.39 -3.98 -12.09
N PRO A 18 -11.58 -3.13 -13.12
CA PRO A 18 -12.13 -3.58 -14.39
C PRO A 18 -11.25 -4.64 -15.05
N MET A 19 -11.89 -5.56 -15.76
CA MET A 19 -11.21 -6.67 -16.41
C MET A 19 -10.11 -6.20 -17.38
N GLU A 20 -10.26 -5.04 -18.03
CA GLU A 20 -9.22 -4.49 -18.92
C GLU A 20 -7.93 -4.08 -18.18
N LEU A 21 -8.05 -3.74 -16.89
CA LEU A 21 -6.94 -3.34 -16.03
C LEU A 21 -6.34 -4.49 -15.21
N LEU A 22 -6.95 -5.69 -15.26
CA LEU A 22 -6.41 -6.92 -14.65
C LEU A 22 -5.28 -7.55 -15.49
N THR A 23 -4.40 -6.70 -16.02
CA THR A 23 -3.17 -7.06 -16.72
C THR A 23 -1.96 -6.63 -15.91
N LYS A 24 -0.78 -7.14 -16.23
CA LYS A 24 0.45 -6.72 -15.54
C LYS A 24 0.67 -5.20 -15.69
N GLU A 25 0.41 -4.68 -16.88
CA GLU A 25 0.54 -3.29 -17.24
C GLU A 25 -0.52 -2.43 -16.55
N GLY A 26 -1.78 -2.86 -16.55
CA GLY A 26 -2.89 -2.18 -15.87
C GLY A 26 -2.70 -2.10 -14.35
N LEU A 27 -2.28 -3.20 -13.72
CA LEU A 27 -1.98 -3.22 -12.29
C LEU A 27 -0.77 -2.37 -11.94
N SER A 28 0.27 -2.37 -12.78
CA SER A 28 1.42 -1.48 -12.64
C SER A 28 1.01 -0.02 -12.73
N TYR A 29 0.16 0.34 -13.71
CA TYR A 29 -0.39 1.68 -13.86
C TYR A 29 -1.16 2.12 -12.61
N LEU A 30 -2.12 1.31 -12.15
CA LEU A 30 -2.93 1.63 -10.96
C LEU A 30 -2.08 1.78 -9.69
N SER A 31 -1.14 0.86 -9.48
CA SER A 31 -0.30 0.86 -8.28
C SER A 31 0.78 1.96 -8.30
N SER A 32 1.21 2.41 -9.48
CA SER A 32 2.19 3.50 -9.61
C SER A 32 1.73 4.82 -8.97
N VAL A 33 0.42 5.05 -8.93
CA VAL A 33 -0.19 6.23 -8.28
C VAL A 33 0.01 6.19 -6.76
N ILE A 34 0.07 4.99 -6.19
CA ILE A 34 0.20 4.76 -4.74
C ILE A 34 1.68 4.76 -4.34
N GLY A 35 2.56 4.23 -5.18
CA GLY A 35 3.99 4.12 -4.94
C GLY A 35 4.67 3.26 -6.01
N LYS A 36 5.89 2.79 -5.74
CA LYS A 36 6.61 1.96 -6.73
C LYS A 36 6.09 0.50 -6.65
N PRO A 37 5.46 -0.06 -7.70
CA PRO A 37 5.11 -1.47 -7.70
C PRO A 37 6.35 -2.35 -7.63
N LEU A 38 6.28 -3.38 -6.79
CA LEU A 38 7.34 -4.36 -6.63
C LEU A 38 6.92 -5.68 -7.26
N HIS A 39 5.79 -6.24 -6.81
CA HIS A 39 5.28 -7.55 -7.23
C HIS A 39 3.76 -7.51 -7.36
N ALA A 40 3.20 -8.27 -8.29
CA ALA A 40 1.76 -8.48 -8.40
C ALA A 40 1.46 -9.94 -8.06
N ASP A 41 0.54 -10.17 -7.14
CA ASP A 41 -0.01 -11.50 -6.87
C ASP A 41 -1.23 -11.69 -7.79
N GLN A 42 -1.13 -12.68 -8.68
CA GLN A 42 -2.16 -12.98 -9.67
C GLN A 42 -3.26 -13.91 -9.12
N ASP A 43 -3.17 -14.35 -7.86
CA ASP A 43 -4.03 -15.41 -7.33
C ASP A 43 -5.51 -15.02 -7.16
N CYS A 44 -5.86 -13.72 -7.10
CA CYS A 44 -7.27 -13.30 -7.08
C CYS A 44 -8.03 -13.57 -8.39
N SER A 45 -7.34 -13.91 -9.49
CA SER A 45 -7.97 -14.33 -10.75
C SER A 45 -8.54 -15.76 -10.73
N LYS A 46 -8.07 -16.61 -9.80
CA LYS A 46 -8.42 -18.03 -9.74
C LYS A 46 -9.75 -18.31 -9.01
N ILE A 47 -10.25 -17.34 -8.24
CA ILE A 47 -11.57 -17.40 -7.62
C ILE A 47 -12.53 -16.71 -8.59
N PHE A 48 -13.15 -17.49 -9.48
CA PHE A 48 -14.17 -17.07 -10.45
C PHE A 48 -15.13 -16.02 -9.83
N LYS A 49 -15.02 -14.74 -10.26
CA LYS A 49 -15.90 -13.56 -10.02
C LYS A 49 -15.33 -12.35 -9.27
N SER A 50 -14.08 -12.32 -8.85
CA SER A 50 -13.60 -11.16 -8.09
C SER A 50 -12.80 -10.17 -8.93
N ASP A 51 -13.40 -8.99 -9.18
CA ASP A 51 -12.78 -7.75 -9.68
C ASP A 51 -11.73 -7.20 -8.68
N CYS A 52 -10.76 -8.03 -8.31
CA CYS A 52 -9.76 -7.65 -7.32
C CYS A 52 -8.38 -8.17 -7.68
N ALA A 53 -7.38 -7.40 -7.27
CA ALA A 53 -5.98 -7.73 -7.44
C ALA A 53 -5.21 -7.40 -6.17
N ILE A 54 -4.15 -8.16 -5.90
CA ILE A 54 -3.25 -7.91 -4.78
C ILE A 54 -1.89 -7.53 -5.34
N VAL A 55 -1.34 -6.39 -4.91
CA VAL A 55 -0.08 -5.85 -5.41
C VAL A 55 0.79 -5.44 -4.23
N CYS A 56 2.07 -5.79 -4.25
CA CYS A 56 3.06 -5.29 -3.32
C CYS A 56 3.63 -3.98 -3.85
N VAL A 57 3.47 -2.90 -3.09
CA VAL A 57 3.87 -1.55 -3.47
C VAL A 57 4.79 -0.99 -2.39
N ASN A 58 5.85 -0.31 -2.80
CA ASN A 58 6.68 0.46 -1.87
C ASN A 58 5.99 1.82 -1.62
N VAL A 59 5.33 1.93 -0.47
CA VAL A 59 4.47 3.07 -0.11
C VAL A 59 5.24 4.03 0.80
N ASP A 60 5.10 5.33 0.53
CA ASP A 60 5.64 6.41 1.35
C ASP A 60 4.62 6.84 2.41
N PHE A 61 4.81 6.35 3.64
CA PHE A 61 3.92 6.62 4.77
C PHE A 61 4.09 8.03 5.37
N SER A 62 5.08 8.81 4.91
CA SER A 62 5.19 10.23 5.29
C SER A 62 4.17 11.10 4.57
N LYS A 63 3.52 10.57 3.53
CA LYS A 63 2.52 11.27 2.71
C LYS A 63 1.09 10.80 3.03
N PRO A 64 0.07 11.62 2.73
CA PRO A 64 -1.31 11.18 2.83
C PRO A 64 -1.57 9.91 2.00
N LEU A 65 -2.18 8.91 2.62
CA LEU A 65 -2.50 7.64 1.94
C LEU A 65 -3.73 7.78 1.05
N LEU A 66 -3.64 7.19 -0.14
CA LEU A 66 -4.77 7.04 -1.06
C LEU A 66 -5.55 5.77 -0.73
N TYR A 67 -6.86 5.92 -0.56
CA TYR A 67 -7.77 4.80 -0.28
C TYR A 67 -8.68 4.45 -1.46
N LYS A 68 -8.71 5.31 -2.49
CA LYS A 68 -9.51 5.12 -3.71
C LYS A 68 -8.74 5.65 -4.92
N LEU A 69 -8.87 4.97 -6.06
CA LEU A 69 -8.45 5.47 -7.37
C LEU A 69 -9.69 5.75 -8.22
N LYS A 70 -9.56 6.71 -9.14
CA LYS A 70 -10.59 7.06 -10.13
C LYS A 70 -9.98 7.16 -11.53
N PRO A 71 -9.48 6.06 -12.11
CA PRO A 71 -9.03 6.08 -13.50
C PRO A 71 -10.22 6.35 -14.44
N ASP A 72 -9.94 7.08 -15.52
CA ASP A 72 -10.81 7.15 -16.68
C ASP A 72 -10.51 5.97 -17.60
N ILE A 73 -11.53 5.19 -17.93
CA ILE A 73 -11.45 4.04 -18.81
C ILE A 73 -12.46 4.26 -19.91
N ASN A 74 -11.97 4.58 -21.11
CA ASN A 74 -12.80 4.85 -22.29
C ASN A 74 -13.85 5.97 -22.07
N GLY A 75 -13.52 7.00 -21.29
CA GLY A 75 -14.41 8.11 -20.96
C GLY A 75 -15.37 7.86 -19.79
N GLU A 76 -15.24 6.71 -19.10
CA GLU A 76 -15.99 6.39 -17.90
C GLU A 76 -15.07 6.35 -16.67
N ALA A 77 -15.45 7.08 -15.62
CA ALA A 77 -14.72 7.10 -14.37
C ALA A 77 -15.11 5.89 -13.49
N VAL A 78 -14.15 5.00 -13.24
CA VAL A 78 -14.36 3.83 -12.38
C VAL A 78 -13.75 4.08 -11.00
N VAL A 79 -14.45 3.70 -9.93
CA VAL A 79 -13.91 3.81 -8.55
C VAL A 79 -13.31 2.48 -8.12
N ILE A 80 -12.00 2.48 -7.86
CA ILE A 80 -11.26 1.32 -7.35
C ILE A 80 -10.91 1.57 -5.89
N ASP A 81 -11.27 0.66 -4.99
CA ASP A 81 -10.93 0.78 -3.57
C ASP A 81 -9.55 0.19 -3.27
N ILE A 82 -8.78 0.85 -2.41
CA ILE A 82 -7.46 0.41 -1.94
C ILE A 82 -7.58 -0.02 -0.48
N ILE A 83 -7.22 -1.27 -0.20
CA ILE A 83 -7.13 -1.81 1.16
C ILE A 83 -5.67 -2.16 1.45
N PHE A 84 -5.08 -1.49 2.42
CA PHE A 84 -3.73 -1.82 2.92
C PHE A 84 -3.82 -2.99 3.90
N SER A 85 -2.97 -4.00 3.72
CA SER A 85 -2.86 -5.14 4.65
C SER A 85 -2.36 -4.74 6.04
N TRP A 86 -1.45 -3.76 6.11
CA TRP A 86 -0.90 -3.21 7.35
C TRP A 86 -0.40 -1.77 7.13
N LYS A 87 -0.09 -1.06 8.22
CA LYS A 87 0.52 0.28 8.19
C LYS A 87 1.54 0.41 9.33
N PRO A 88 2.74 0.98 9.10
CA PRO A 88 3.70 1.23 10.17
C PRO A 88 3.17 2.32 11.11
N SER A 89 3.57 2.24 12.37
CA SER A 89 3.41 3.34 13.32
C SER A 89 4.60 4.29 13.25
N HIS A 90 4.38 5.57 13.54
CA HIS A 90 5.45 6.57 13.66
C HIS A 90 5.67 6.87 15.15
N CYS A 91 6.90 6.69 15.62
CA CYS A 91 7.25 6.94 17.01
C CYS A 91 7.54 8.43 17.23
N GLU A 92 6.70 9.11 18.01
CA GLU A 92 6.88 10.54 18.26
C GLU A 92 8.10 10.89 19.11
N PHE A 93 8.71 9.92 19.78
CA PHE A 93 9.91 10.14 20.59
C PHE A 93 11.22 10.07 19.79
N CYS A 94 11.49 8.94 19.13
CA CYS A 94 12.74 8.77 18.38
C CYS A 94 12.61 9.11 16.90
N LYS A 95 11.41 9.45 16.42
CA LYS A 95 11.10 9.80 15.02
C LYS A 95 11.38 8.67 14.02
N CYS A 96 11.43 7.43 14.50
CA CYS A 96 11.54 6.24 13.66
C CYS A 96 10.16 5.59 13.46
N TRP A 97 10.05 4.83 12.39
CA TRP A 97 8.86 4.06 12.03
C TRP A 97 8.86 2.66 12.66
N ASP A 98 7.74 1.97 12.47
CA ASP A 98 7.49 0.56 12.83
C ASP A 98 7.38 0.29 14.34
N HIS A 99 7.14 1.32 15.16
CA HIS A 99 6.78 1.16 16.56
C HIS A 99 6.09 2.40 17.15
N HIS A 100 5.39 2.20 18.28
CA HIS A 100 4.75 3.28 19.03
C HIS A 100 5.70 3.83 20.11
N GLU A 101 5.44 5.06 20.56
CA GLU A 101 6.23 5.70 21.62
C GLU A 101 6.33 4.87 22.92
N LEU A 102 5.25 4.15 23.27
CA LEU A 102 5.19 3.27 24.45
C LEU A 102 6.08 2.02 24.32
N THR A 103 6.37 1.60 23.10
CA THR A 103 7.25 0.46 22.81
C THR A 103 8.62 0.90 22.28
N CYS A 104 8.94 2.21 22.40
CA CYS A 104 10.18 2.77 21.89
C CYS A 104 11.41 2.16 22.59
N PRO A 105 12.34 1.53 21.84
CA PRO A 105 13.54 0.93 22.43
C PRO A 105 14.47 2.00 23.01
N VAL A 106 14.49 3.21 22.43
CA VAL A 106 15.33 4.32 22.92
C VAL A 106 14.85 4.81 24.28
N LYS A 107 13.53 4.94 24.49
CA LYS A 107 12.95 5.33 25.80
C LYS A 107 13.27 4.33 26.91
N ARG A 108 13.26 3.03 26.59
CA ARG A 108 13.52 1.98 27.57
C ARG A 108 14.96 2.03 28.07
N SER A 109 15.90 2.45 27.22
CA SER A 109 17.31 2.63 27.58
C SER A 109 17.59 3.90 28.40
N THR A 110 16.63 4.81 28.56
CA THR A 110 16.80 6.06 29.32
C THR A 110 16.37 5.96 30.79
N LYS A 111 15.98 4.78 31.28
CA LYS A 111 15.85 4.55 32.72
C LYS A 111 17.24 4.31 33.32
N VAL A 112 17.93 5.40 33.67
CA VAL A 112 19.07 5.44 34.61
C VAL A 112 18.55 5.97 35.94
#